data_AF-A0AAE5GUS8-F1
#
_entry.id   AF-A0AAE5GUS8-F1
#
_cell.length_a   1.000
_cell.length_b   1.000
_cell.length_c   1.000
_cell.angle_alpha   90.00
_cell.angle_beta   90.00
_cell.angle_gamma   90.00
#
_symmetry.space_group_name_H-M   'P 1'
#
loop_
_entity.id
_entity.type
_entity.pdbx_description
1 polymer ?
#
loop_
_entity_poly.entity_id
_entity_poly.type
_entity_poly.pdbx_seq_one_letter_code
_entity_poly.pdbx_strand_id
1 'polypeptide(L)'
;MANNFDSSLFEKEDKGHARALFEQIETLFGVDSNHFFKHVLNERLAQISEQDSSLRYKNIATKLQSPYYFVNVNYPLKDEPQQWHDFEQRALNLFDNWAQAWCAFNVWKIKSKYQNQPRRLELDSLPKFTQNEEDFVDSVIDNIENHAELYYTLHSRYAMELPDAVMLINLATFVSEQQWFEMLYEIEVSAHGSHFILAQLVPDLSFPVIVSTAKVNHHKEADNWLYFSPFFQTSCWTLLNQVEMQRQLVNLDLLCSDIEISDTSSAKFENALWQNITVKEKCCEIVRLTVSGNQSQKIFSLYLSQKRLMAQLEKLCFQVAFVVIEQPLMIQYYQSLTNGAYLKMSYCHVSDSGFATYKGLWFIKPLSQALSECSYRNYKVSTITQLKQHRHQGQELQYA
;
A
#
# COMPACT_ATOMS: atom_id res chain seq x y z
N MET A 1 19.05 9.19 13.07
CA MET A 1 20.40 8.62 12.93
C MET A 1 20.37 7.67 11.74
N ALA A 2 21.33 7.82 10.83
CA ALA A 2 21.63 7.01 9.63
C ALA A 2 20.47 6.61 8.71
N ASN A 3 20.31 7.40 7.63
CA ASN A 3 19.70 6.96 6.37
C ASN A 3 20.47 5.77 5.81
N ASN A 4 19.95 4.56 5.97
CA ASN A 4 20.31 3.40 5.16
C ASN A 4 19.05 2.97 4.41
N PHE A 5 18.82 3.58 3.25
CA PHE A 5 17.97 2.98 2.22
C PHE A 5 18.91 2.61 1.08
N ASP A 6 19.55 1.45 1.23
CA ASP A 6 20.31 0.85 0.14
C ASP A 6 19.30 0.09 -0.72
N SER A 7 19.19 0.50 -1.97
CA SER A 7 18.31 -0.06 -2.99
C SER A 7 18.28 -1.60 -2.95
N SER A 8 17.10 -2.13 -2.64
CA SER A 8 16.61 -3.50 -2.37
C SER A 8 17.03 -4.67 -3.28
N LEU A 9 17.95 -4.49 -4.21
CA LEU A 9 18.42 -5.59 -5.07
C LEU A 9 19.59 -6.36 -4.44
N PHE A 10 20.34 -5.73 -3.51
CA PHE A 10 21.53 -6.31 -2.88
C PHE A 10 21.68 -5.99 -1.38
N GLU A 11 20.61 -5.59 -0.68
CA GLU A 11 20.73 -5.42 0.78
C GLU A 11 21.24 -6.71 1.42
N LYS A 12 22.31 -6.51 2.18
CA LYS A 12 23.24 -7.52 2.66
C LYS A 12 22.49 -8.76 3.11
N GLU A 13 22.84 -9.85 2.47
CA GLU A 13 22.52 -11.18 2.91
C GLU A 13 23.07 -11.43 4.32
N ASP A 14 22.43 -10.94 5.40
CA ASP A 14 22.74 -11.41 6.76
C ASP A 14 22.04 -12.78 6.98
N LYS A 15 22.33 -13.70 6.05
CA LYS A 15 21.45 -14.79 5.62
C LYS A 15 21.66 -16.12 6.32
N GLY A 16 22.53 -16.19 7.32
CA GLY A 16 22.68 -17.40 8.12
C GLY A 16 21.57 -17.53 9.17
N HIS A 17 21.52 -16.58 10.10
CA HIS A 17 20.70 -16.67 11.31
C HIS A 17 19.21 -16.46 11.04
N ALA A 18 18.85 -15.46 10.22
CA ALA A 18 17.45 -15.21 9.86
C ALA A 18 16.86 -16.38 9.05
N ARG A 19 17.63 -16.93 8.09
CA ARG A 19 17.22 -18.11 7.33
C ARG A 19 17.01 -19.32 8.23
N ALA A 20 17.96 -19.61 9.12
CA ALA A 20 17.83 -20.73 10.06
C ALA A 20 16.62 -20.59 10.99
N LEU A 21 16.30 -19.36 11.43
CA LEU A 21 15.08 -19.08 12.19
C LEU A 21 13.83 -19.38 11.36
N PHE A 22 13.75 -18.86 10.14
CA PHE A 22 12.59 -19.04 9.26
C PHE A 22 12.40 -20.49 8.82
N GLU A 23 13.47 -21.23 8.52
CA GLU A 23 13.40 -22.67 8.22
C GLU A 23 12.87 -23.47 9.41
N GLN A 24 13.25 -23.12 10.65
CA GLN A 24 12.71 -23.77 11.84
C GLN A 24 11.23 -23.47 12.06
N ILE A 25 10.81 -22.21 11.88
CA ILE A 25 9.40 -21.81 11.96
C ILE A 25 8.58 -22.56 10.89
N GLU A 26 9.02 -22.55 9.63
CA GLU A 26 8.34 -23.26 8.54
C GLU A 26 8.33 -24.78 8.77
N THR A 27 9.37 -25.36 9.36
CA THR A 27 9.38 -26.79 9.70
C THR A 27 8.37 -27.14 10.79
N LEU A 28 8.19 -26.25 11.78
CA LEU A 28 7.31 -26.50 12.92
C LEU A 28 5.85 -26.21 12.61
N PHE A 29 5.57 -25.13 11.88
CA PHE A 29 4.22 -24.63 11.63
C PHE A 29 3.74 -24.82 10.19
N GLY A 30 4.64 -24.98 9.21
CA GLY A 30 4.30 -25.21 7.81
C GLY A 30 3.34 -24.17 7.25
N VAL A 31 2.18 -24.64 6.78
CA VAL A 31 1.09 -23.79 6.27
C VAL A 31 0.55 -22.81 7.31
N ASP A 32 0.66 -23.13 8.60
CA ASP A 32 0.17 -22.31 9.71
C ASP A 32 1.20 -21.28 10.20
N SER A 33 2.34 -21.14 9.54
CA SER A 33 3.39 -20.18 9.94
C SER A 33 2.87 -18.74 10.01
N ASN A 34 2.02 -18.32 9.05
CA ASN A 34 1.40 -16.99 9.09
C ASN A 34 0.41 -16.84 10.26
N HIS A 35 -0.30 -17.91 10.63
CA HIS A 35 -1.16 -17.91 11.80
C HIS A 35 -0.34 -17.74 13.09
N PHE A 36 0.80 -18.42 13.21
CA PHE A 36 1.73 -18.24 14.33
C PHE A 36 2.18 -16.78 14.48
N PHE A 37 2.68 -16.15 13.42
CA PHE A 37 3.07 -14.73 13.48
C PHE A 37 1.90 -13.82 13.85
N LYS A 38 0.74 -14.01 13.22
CA LYS A 38 -0.49 -13.24 13.47
C LYS A 38 -0.94 -13.34 14.93
N HIS A 39 -0.92 -14.55 15.49
CA HIS A 39 -1.33 -14.81 16.86
C HIS A 39 -0.46 -14.08 17.87
N VAL A 40 0.86 -14.27 17.78
CA VAL A 40 1.82 -13.59 18.66
C VAL A 40 1.66 -12.07 18.55
N LEU A 41 1.49 -11.54 17.34
CA LEU A 41 1.26 -10.11 17.15
C LEU A 41 -0.03 -9.64 17.86
N ASN A 42 -1.15 -10.34 17.65
CA ASN A 42 -2.44 -9.99 18.25
C ASN A 42 -2.38 -9.95 19.78
N GLU A 43 -1.75 -10.95 20.39
CA GLU A 43 -1.58 -11.00 21.85
C GLU A 43 -0.77 -9.80 22.36
N ARG A 44 0.31 -9.44 21.67
CA ARG A 44 1.11 -8.24 22.03
C ARG A 44 0.31 -6.95 21.85
N LEU A 45 -0.45 -6.82 20.76
CA LEU A 45 -1.28 -5.64 20.52
C LEU A 45 -2.42 -5.52 21.55
N ALA A 46 -2.98 -6.63 22.01
CA ALA A 46 -3.96 -6.67 23.08
C ALA A 46 -3.35 -6.18 24.41
N GLN A 47 -2.20 -6.72 24.82
CA GLN A 47 -1.48 -6.29 26.03
C GLN A 47 -1.17 -4.78 26.02
N ILE A 48 -0.70 -4.26 24.88
CA ILE A 48 -0.43 -2.82 24.72
C ILE A 48 -1.72 -2.00 24.89
N SER A 49 -2.82 -2.44 24.26
CA SER A 49 -4.09 -1.71 24.28
C SER A 49 -4.78 -1.73 25.65
N GLU A 50 -4.54 -2.78 26.45
CA GLU A 50 -4.99 -2.86 27.84
C GLU A 50 -4.22 -1.88 28.74
N GLN A 51 -2.92 -1.69 28.48
CA GLN A 51 -2.07 -0.78 29.24
C GLN A 51 -2.27 0.68 28.84
N ASP A 52 -2.55 0.96 27.56
CA ASP A 52 -2.89 2.30 27.07
C ASP A 52 -4.00 2.25 26.00
N SER A 53 -5.20 2.60 26.44
CA SER A 53 -6.39 2.65 25.58
C SER A 53 -6.30 3.68 24.44
N SER A 54 -5.44 4.69 24.54
CA SER A 54 -5.26 5.70 23.49
C SER A 54 -4.64 5.12 22.22
N LEU A 55 -3.85 4.05 22.37
CA LEU A 55 -3.19 3.37 21.26
C LEU A 55 -4.16 2.50 20.45
N ARG A 56 -5.37 2.21 20.95
CA ARG A 56 -6.32 1.27 20.31
C ARG A 56 -6.58 1.57 18.83
N TYR A 57 -6.71 2.85 18.48
CA TYR A 57 -7.04 3.31 17.13
C TYR A 57 -5.81 3.74 16.31
N LYS A 58 -4.61 3.58 16.85
CA LYS A 58 -3.36 3.82 16.13
C LYS A 58 -3.01 2.62 15.26
N ASN A 59 -2.20 2.87 14.23
CA ASN A 59 -1.67 1.81 13.41
C ASN A 59 -0.71 0.89 14.21
N ILE A 60 -0.46 -0.30 13.69
CA ILE A 60 0.38 -1.33 14.32
C ILE A 60 1.81 -0.80 14.52
N ALA A 61 2.37 -0.06 13.57
CA ALA A 61 3.71 0.50 13.72
C ALA A 61 3.83 1.40 14.96
N THR A 62 2.90 2.34 15.15
CA THR A 62 2.85 3.18 16.35
C THR A 62 2.70 2.34 17.62
N LYS A 63 1.84 1.31 17.61
CA LYS A 63 1.68 0.41 18.77
C LYS A 63 2.99 -0.31 19.12
N LEU A 64 3.70 -0.82 18.13
CA LEU A 64 4.98 -1.53 18.31
C LEU A 64 6.15 -0.61 18.66
N GLN A 65 6.03 0.70 18.46
CA GLN A 65 7.00 1.69 18.94
C GLN A 65 6.72 2.16 20.37
N SER A 66 5.63 1.72 20.99
CA SER A 66 5.29 2.11 22.36
C SER A 66 6.24 1.49 23.40
N PRO A 67 6.50 2.18 24.53
CA PRO A 67 7.27 1.60 25.64
C PRO A 67 6.64 0.31 26.19
N TYR A 68 5.32 0.18 26.08
CA TYR A 68 4.57 -1.00 26.49
C TYR A 68 4.98 -2.25 25.70
N TYR A 69 5.17 -2.12 24.38
CA TYR A 69 5.66 -3.24 23.55
C TYR A 69 7.01 -3.74 24.06
N PHE A 70 7.98 -2.83 24.23
CA PHE A 70 9.33 -3.17 24.66
C PHE A 70 9.40 -3.81 26.05
N VAL A 71 8.46 -3.49 26.95
CA VAL A 71 8.36 -4.16 28.25
C VAL A 71 7.75 -5.55 28.10
N ASN A 72 6.62 -5.65 27.39
CA ASN A 72 5.83 -6.88 27.29
C ASN A 72 6.61 -8.01 26.59
N VAL A 73 7.40 -7.70 25.57
CA VAL A 73 8.22 -8.70 24.85
C VAL A 73 9.30 -9.35 25.71
N ASN A 74 9.59 -8.87 26.93
CA ASN A 74 10.54 -9.56 27.82
C ASN A 74 9.93 -10.74 28.59
N TYR A 75 8.61 -10.91 28.50
CA TYR A 75 7.88 -11.94 29.23
C TYR A 75 7.15 -12.87 28.25
N PRO A 76 7.11 -14.19 28.52
CA PRO A 76 6.32 -15.12 27.73
C PRO A 76 4.83 -14.75 27.70
N LEU A 77 4.16 -15.11 26.61
CA LEU A 77 2.70 -15.04 26.53
C LEU A 77 2.09 -16.08 27.48
N LYS A 78 1.05 -15.67 28.23
CA LYS A 78 0.54 -16.41 29.39
C LYS A 78 0.05 -17.83 29.07
N ASP A 79 -0.59 -17.99 27.93
CA ASP A 79 -1.27 -19.23 27.54
C ASP A 79 -0.58 -19.93 26.35
N GLU A 80 0.64 -19.48 25.97
CA GLU A 80 1.38 -20.02 24.84
C GLU A 80 2.62 -20.82 25.24
N PRO A 81 3.10 -21.76 24.40
CA PRO A 81 4.32 -22.50 24.66
C PRO A 81 5.54 -21.59 24.80
N GLN A 82 6.44 -21.90 25.74
CA GLN A 82 7.71 -21.17 25.94
C GLN A 82 8.53 -21.04 24.64
N GLN A 83 8.48 -22.06 23.78
CA GLN A 83 9.17 -22.06 22.49
C GLN A 83 8.75 -20.88 21.58
N TRP A 84 7.49 -20.42 21.68
CA TRP A 84 6.99 -19.29 20.89
C TRP A 84 7.68 -18.00 21.31
N HIS A 85 7.86 -17.81 22.62
CA HIS A 85 8.64 -16.71 23.15
C HIS A 85 10.12 -16.81 22.77
N ASP A 86 10.71 -18.01 22.74
CA ASP A 86 12.09 -18.19 22.29
C ASP A 86 12.27 -17.80 20.81
N PHE A 87 11.27 -18.09 19.95
CA PHE A 87 11.25 -17.59 18.57
C PHE A 87 11.10 -16.08 18.51
N GLU A 88 10.23 -15.49 19.33
CA GLU A 88 10.06 -14.03 19.46
C GLU A 88 11.38 -13.36 19.84
N GLN A 89 12.08 -13.83 20.88
CA GLN A 89 13.37 -13.28 21.28
C GLN A 89 14.43 -13.39 20.18
N ARG A 90 14.49 -14.53 19.49
CA ARG A 90 15.42 -14.73 18.36
C ARG A 90 15.11 -13.80 17.19
N ALA A 91 13.84 -13.56 16.90
CA ALA A 91 13.42 -12.61 15.88
C ALA A 91 13.79 -11.18 16.28
N LEU A 92 13.56 -10.79 17.54
CA LEU A 92 13.85 -9.44 18.04
C LEU A 92 15.36 -9.13 18.15
N ASN A 93 16.21 -10.16 18.15
CA ASN A 93 17.65 -9.98 17.98
C ASN A 93 18.07 -9.66 16.54
N LEU A 94 17.18 -9.88 15.56
CA LEU A 94 17.44 -9.72 14.13
C LEU A 94 16.61 -8.59 13.49
N PHE A 95 15.47 -8.25 14.10
CA PHE A 95 14.49 -7.29 13.59
C PHE A 95 14.02 -6.39 14.73
N ASP A 96 13.65 -5.14 14.44
CA ASP A 96 13.26 -4.17 15.48
C ASP A 96 11.96 -4.56 16.19
N ASN A 97 11.10 -5.31 15.49
CA ASN A 97 9.83 -5.77 16.03
C ASN A 97 9.32 -7.03 15.31
N TRP A 98 8.31 -7.64 15.91
CA TRP A 98 7.71 -8.88 15.44
C TRP A 98 7.04 -8.77 14.05
N ALA A 99 6.45 -7.61 13.73
CA ALA A 99 5.82 -7.42 12.42
C ALA A 99 6.86 -7.30 11.28
N GLN A 100 8.02 -6.69 11.54
CA GLN A 100 9.16 -6.73 10.61
C GLN A 100 9.66 -8.16 10.40
N ALA A 101 9.78 -8.97 11.47
CA ALA A 101 10.15 -10.37 11.35
C ALA A 101 9.15 -11.18 10.51
N TRP A 102 7.84 -10.93 10.71
CA TRP A 102 6.77 -11.55 9.91
C TRP A 102 6.84 -11.15 8.43
N CYS A 103 7.10 -9.87 8.15
CA CYS A 103 7.34 -9.38 6.79
C CYS A 103 8.54 -10.08 6.14
N ALA A 104 9.68 -10.11 6.85
CA ALA A 104 10.90 -10.73 6.37
C ALA A 104 10.73 -12.24 6.13
N PHE A 105 9.97 -12.93 6.98
CA PHE A 105 9.59 -14.33 6.77
C PHE A 105 8.82 -14.53 5.47
N ASN A 106 7.80 -13.71 5.20
CA ASN A 106 7.02 -13.81 3.94
C ASN A 106 7.89 -13.51 2.72
N VAL A 107 8.78 -12.50 2.80
CA VAL A 107 9.75 -12.22 1.73
C VAL A 107 10.68 -13.41 1.49
N TRP A 108 11.20 -14.02 2.55
CA TRP A 108 12.03 -15.22 2.46
C TRP A 108 11.27 -16.39 1.82
N LYS A 109 10.02 -16.63 2.26
CA LYS A 109 9.17 -17.72 1.75
C LYS A 109 8.93 -17.59 0.25
N ILE A 110 8.55 -16.39 -0.21
CA ILE A 110 8.37 -16.10 -1.64
C ILE A 110 9.69 -16.32 -2.39
N LYS A 111 10.79 -15.67 -1.96
CA LYS A 111 12.08 -15.76 -2.66
C LYS A 111 12.60 -17.19 -2.75
N SER A 112 12.34 -18.02 -1.74
CA SER A 112 12.81 -19.41 -1.69
C SER A 112 12.20 -20.29 -2.78
N LYS A 113 10.99 -19.97 -3.28
CA LYS A 113 10.39 -20.64 -4.45
C LYS A 113 11.26 -20.50 -5.72
N TYR A 114 12.03 -19.42 -5.82
CA TYR A 114 12.76 -19.04 -7.04
C TYR A 114 14.28 -19.27 -6.96
N GLN A 115 14.82 -19.67 -5.79
CA GLN A 115 16.27 -19.76 -5.57
C GLN A 115 16.99 -20.80 -6.44
N ASN A 116 16.28 -21.81 -6.92
CA ASN A 116 16.83 -22.90 -7.75
C ASN A 116 16.52 -22.72 -9.25
N GLN A 117 16.14 -21.51 -9.68
CA GLN A 117 15.85 -21.27 -11.08
C GLN A 117 17.11 -21.27 -11.96
N PRO A 118 16.97 -21.56 -13.27
CA PRO A 118 18.08 -21.47 -14.22
C PRO A 118 18.68 -20.06 -14.25
N ARG A 119 20.01 -19.95 -14.35
CA ARG A 119 20.75 -18.68 -14.39
C ARG A 119 20.23 -17.66 -15.43
N ARG A 120 19.64 -18.12 -16.54
CA ARG A 120 19.01 -17.24 -17.56
C ARG A 120 17.84 -16.41 -17.02
N LEU A 121 17.26 -16.79 -15.89
CA LEU A 121 16.18 -16.07 -15.21
C LEU A 121 16.71 -15.18 -14.07
N GLU A 122 18.02 -15.18 -13.82
CA GLU A 122 18.69 -14.34 -12.83
C GLU A 122 19.16 -13.02 -13.47
N LEU A 123 19.00 -11.92 -12.76
CA LEU A 123 19.57 -10.62 -13.11
C LEU A 123 21.03 -10.57 -12.65
N ASP A 124 21.95 -10.37 -13.59
CA ASP A 124 23.36 -10.15 -13.27
C ASP A 124 23.62 -8.75 -12.65
N SER A 125 22.71 -7.79 -12.87
CA SER A 125 22.84 -6.43 -12.34
C SER A 125 21.48 -5.71 -12.23
N LEU A 126 21.46 -4.59 -11.49
CA LEU A 126 20.33 -3.66 -11.45
C LEU A 126 19.90 -3.26 -12.88
N PRO A 127 18.61 -3.38 -13.24
CA PRO A 127 18.10 -2.86 -14.51
C PRO A 127 18.37 -1.36 -14.66
N LYS A 128 18.67 -0.91 -15.88
CA LYS A 128 18.87 0.52 -16.19
C LYS A 128 17.52 1.21 -16.33
N PHE A 129 17.22 2.11 -15.38
CA PHE A 129 15.99 2.89 -15.39
C PHE A 129 16.08 4.12 -16.28
N THR A 130 14.99 4.41 -16.98
CA THR A 130 14.83 5.63 -17.77
C THR A 130 13.70 6.49 -17.20
N GLN A 131 13.62 7.74 -17.66
CA GLN A 131 12.48 8.63 -17.41
C GLN A 131 11.70 8.91 -18.70
N ASN A 132 11.87 8.05 -19.71
CA ASN A 132 11.11 8.14 -20.95
C ASN A 132 9.81 7.34 -20.80
N GLU A 133 8.66 8.01 -20.89
CA GLU A 133 7.36 7.37 -20.70
C GLU A 133 7.05 6.29 -21.75
N GLU A 134 7.70 6.32 -22.90
CA GLU A 134 7.54 5.34 -23.99
C GLU A 134 8.21 4.00 -23.69
N ASP A 135 9.18 3.97 -22.77
CA ASP A 135 9.87 2.75 -22.37
C ASP A 135 9.03 1.89 -21.40
N PHE A 136 7.80 2.32 -21.10
CA PHE A 136 6.91 1.69 -20.14
C PHE A 136 5.64 1.17 -20.80
N VAL A 137 5.21 0.00 -20.34
CA VAL A 137 3.95 -0.63 -20.70
C VAL A 137 3.06 -0.76 -19.48
N ASP A 138 1.76 -0.72 -19.70
CA ASP A 138 0.77 -0.75 -18.64
C ASP A 138 -0.45 -1.59 -19.02
N SER A 139 -1.04 -2.23 -18.01
CA SER A 139 -2.24 -3.06 -18.17
C SER A 139 -2.98 -3.19 -16.85
N VAL A 140 -4.30 -3.36 -16.92
CA VAL A 140 -5.10 -3.92 -15.82
C VAL A 140 -5.32 -5.39 -16.14
N ILE A 141 -4.85 -6.27 -15.27
CA ILE A 141 -4.92 -7.72 -15.43
C ILE A 141 -5.86 -8.28 -14.38
N ASP A 142 -6.92 -8.95 -14.82
CA ASP A 142 -7.87 -9.64 -13.94
C ASP A 142 -7.33 -11.01 -13.52
N ASN A 143 -7.66 -11.43 -12.30
CA ASN A 143 -7.33 -12.74 -11.74
C ASN A 143 -5.84 -13.11 -11.85
N ILE A 144 -4.97 -12.23 -11.32
CA ILE A 144 -3.51 -12.40 -11.43
C ILE A 144 -3.00 -13.70 -10.81
N GLU A 145 -3.76 -14.34 -9.91
CA GLU A 145 -3.42 -15.63 -9.31
C GLU A 145 -3.23 -16.75 -10.36
N ASN A 146 -3.83 -16.60 -11.55
CA ASN A 146 -3.71 -17.55 -12.64
C ASN A 146 -2.69 -17.11 -13.72
N HIS A 147 -1.97 -16.01 -13.47
CA HIS A 147 -1.09 -15.39 -14.46
C HIS A 147 0.35 -15.91 -14.37
N ALA A 148 0.70 -16.80 -15.29
CA ALA A 148 1.99 -17.50 -15.30
C ALA A 148 3.15 -16.74 -15.98
N GLU A 149 2.92 -15.57 -16.57
CA GLU A 149 4.02 -14.80 -17.17
C GLU A 149 5.01 -14.33 -16.09
N LEU A 150 6.28 -14.31 -16.48
CA LEU A 150 7.37 -13.94 -15.61
C LEU A 150 7.70 -12.46 -15.74
N TYR A 151 8.02 -11.85 -14.60
CA TYR A 151 8.40 -10.46 -14.47
C TYR A 151 9.64 -10.32 -13.60
N TYR A 152 10.48 -9.36 -13.93
CA TYR A 152 11.49 -8.90 -12.99
C TYR A 152 10.89 -7.88 -12.02
N THR A 153 11.47 -7.79 -10.82
CA THR A 153 11.14 -6.77 -9.83
C THR A 153 12.44 -6.15 -9.29
N LEU A 154 12.33 -5.04 -8.57
CA LEU A 154 13.47 -4.46 -7.85
C LEU A 154 13.77 -5.10 -6.50
N HIS A 155 13.03 -6.16 -6.17
CA HIS A 155 13.06 -6.80 -4.87
C HIS A 155 13.54 -8.24 -4.95
N SER A 156 13.77 -8.77 -6.15
CA SER A 156 14.29 -10.11 -6.40
C SER A 156 15.29 -10.08 -7.56
N ARG A 157 16.30 -10.94 -7.47
CA ARG A 157 17.23 -11.21 -8.57
C ARG A 157 16.66 -12.15 -9.63
N TYR A 158 15.64 -12.94 -9.30
CA TYR A 158 15.06 -13.90 -10.23
C TYR A 158 13.77 -13.33 -10.82
N ALA A 159 13.47 -13.69 -12.07
CA ALA A 159 12.16 -13.48 -12.67
C ALA A 159 11.09 -14.30 -11.92
N MET A 160 9.92 -13.71 -11.69
CA MET A 160 8.89 -14.27 -10.82
C MET A 160 7.53 -14.25 -11.52
N GLU A 161 6.66 -15.20 -11.19
CA GLU A 161 5.28 -15.15 -11.63
C GLU A 161 4.60 -13.89 -11.07
N LEU A 162 3.69 -13.29 -11.85
CA LEU A 162 3.01 -12.06 -11.49
C LEU A 162 2.45 -12.01 -10.04
N PRO A 163 1.72 -13.03 -9.54
CA PRO A 163 1.16 -12.98 -8.18
C PRO A 163 2.25 -12.85 -7.10
N ASP A 164 3.34 -13.60 -7.23
CA ASP A 164 4.47 -13.53 -6.31
C ASP A 164 5.25 -12.21 -6.45
N ALA A 165 5.38 -11.69 -7.67
CA ALA A 165 6.02 -10.40 -7.95
C ALA A 165 5.25 -9.24 -7.27
N VAL A 166 3.92 -9.20 -7.44
CA VAL A 166 3.05 -8.19 -6.83
C VAL A 166 3.08 -8.29 -5.30
N MET A 167 2.98 -9.50 -4.75
CA MET A 167 3.06 -9.71 -3.31
C MET A 167 4.40 -9.28 -2.73
N LEU A 168 5.51 -9.61 -3.41
CA LEU A 168 6.85 -9.18 -2.99
C LEU A 168 7.02 -7.66 -3.03
N ILE A 169 6.50 -7.00 -4.07
CA ILE A 169 6.51 -5.53 -4.15
C ILE A 169 5.72 -4.93 -2.97
N ASN A 170 4.52 -5.43 -2.68
CA ASN A 170 3.71 -4.93 -1.56
C ASN A 170 4.40 -5.13 -0.20
N LEU A 171 5.03 -6.28 0.03
CA LEU A 171 5.82 -6.54 1.24
C LEU A 171 6.98 -5.56 1.37
N ALA A 172 7.72 -5.34 0.29
CA ALA A 172 8.85 -4.41 0.30
C ALA A 172 8.37 -2.97 0.54
N THR A 173 7.43 -2.47 -0.27
CA THR A 173 7.11 -1.04 -0.26
C THR A 173 6.14 -0.63 0.85
N PHE A 174 5.05 -1.37 1.08
CA PHE A 174 4.07 -0.96 2.10
C PHE A 174 4.45 -1.45 3.48
N VAL A 175 4.82 -2.72 3.58
CA VAL A 175 5.05 -3.33 4.90
C VAL A 175 6.42 -2.96 5.43
N SER A 176 7.49 -3.17 4.66
CA SER A 176 8.85 -2.91 5.12
C SER A 176 9.18 -1.41 5.13
N GLU A 177 9.01 -0.71 4.00
CA GLU A 177 9.41 0.71 3.91
C GLU A 177 8.43 1.65 4.62
N GLN A 178 7.11 1.47 4.41
CA GLN A 178 6.09 2.37 4.98
C GLN A 178 5.55 1.92 6.33
N GLN A 179 5.96 0.74 6.82
CA GLN A 179 5.52 0.18 8.11
C GLN A 179 3.99 0.05 8.24
N TRP A 180 3.29 -0.14 7.13
CA TRP A 180 1.85 -0.43 7.10
C TRP A 180 1.60 -1.91 7.43
N PHE A 181 1.90 -2.30 8.67
CA PHE A 181 1.88 -3.70 9.12
C PHE A 181 0.48 -4.33 9.13
N GLU A 182 -0.60 -3.54 9.12
CA GLU A 182 -1.97 -4.03 8.95
C GLU A 182 -2.11 -4.86 7.67
N MET A 183 -1.31 -4.56 6.64
CA MET A 183 -1.33 -5.32 5.39
C MET A 183 -0.87 -6.76 5.55
N LEU A 184 -0.12 -7.11 6.61
CA LEU A 184 0.31 -8.50 6.85
C LEU A 184 -0.87 -9.45 7.08
N TYR A 185 -1.97 -8.95 7.64
CA TYR A 185 -3.19 -9.73 7.88
C TYR A 185 -3.86 -10.18 6.60
N GLU A 186 -3.66 -9.43 5.51
CA GLU A 186 -4.33 -9.60 4.22
C GLU A 186 -3.31 -9.61 3.07
N ILE A 187 -2.10 -10.13 3.34
CA ILE A 187 -1.01 -10.05 2.37
C ILE A 187 -1.27 -10.94 1.17
N GLU A 188 -1.91 -12.10 1.38
CA GLU A 188 -2.27 -13.07 0.33
C GLU A 188 -3.24 -12.46 -0.69
N VAL A 189 -4.07 -11.49 -0.29
CA VAL A 189 -4.94 -10.72 -1.19
C VAL A 189 -4.14 -9.94 -2.24
N SER A 190 -2.86 -9.67 -1.99
CA SER A 190 -1.96 -9.05 -2.98
C SER A 190 -1.72 -9.93 -4.19
N ALA A 191 -1.85 -11.25 -4.04
CA ALA A 191 -1.62 -12.22 -5.10
C ALA A 191 -2.89 -12.57 -5.90
N HIS A 192 -4.02 -11.89 -5.63
CA HIS A 192 -5.33 -12.25 -6.18
C HIS A 192 -6.10 -11.07 -6.77
N GLY A 193 -6.99 -11.39 -7.71
CA GLY A 193 -7.96 -10.48 -8.32
C GLY A 193 -7.32 -9.54 -9.34
N SER A 194 -7.93 -8.37 -9.53
CA SER A 194 -7.52 -7.43 -10.58
C SER A 194 -6.45 -6.45 -10.11
N HIS A 195 -5.37 -6.32 -10.90
CA HIS A 195 -4.28 -5.38 -10.61
C HIS A 195 -3.89 -4.59 -11.85
N PHE A 196 -3.68 -3.30 -11.65
CA PHE A 196 -2.92 -2.46 -12.54
C PHE A 196 -1.43 -2.74 -12.37
N ILE A 197 -0.73 -2.93 -13.49
CA ILE A 197 0.71 -3.16 -13.55
C ILE A 197 1.31 -2.10 -14.46
N LEU A 198 2.36 -1.42 -13.98
CA LEU A 198 3.26 -0.60 -14.79
C LEU A 198 4.64 -1.25 -14.79
N ALA A 199 5.15 -1.55 -15.98
CA ALA A 199 6.44 -2.19 -16.14
C ALA A 199 7.31 -1.49 -17.17
N GLN A 200 8.62 -1.43 -16.92
CA GLN A 200 9.60 -0.92 -17.87
C GLN A 200 10.06 -2.03 -18.81
N LEU A 201 10.09 -1.74 -20.10
CA LEU A 201 10.81 -2.53 -21.09
C LEU A 201 12.28 -2.12 -21.07
N VAL A 202 13.14 -3.03 -20.62
CA VAL A 202 14.59 -2.78 -20.56
C VAL A 202 15.24 -3.53 -21.71
N PRO A 203 16.01 -2.84 -22.59
CA PRO A 203 16.79 -3.52 -23.62
C PRO A 203 17.67 -4.61 -22.97
N ASP A 204 17.79 -5.74 -23.64
CA ASP A 204 18.59 -6.91 -23.22
C ASP A 204 18.00 -7.76 -22.08
N LEU A 205 16.88 -7.37 -21.46
CA LEU A 205 16.18 -8.23 -20.51
C LEU A 205 15.11 -9.09 -21.20
N SER A 206 14.99 -10.35 -20.75
CA SER A 206 14.01 -11.29 -21.31
C SER A 206 12.56 -11.00 -20.87
N PHE A 207 12.40 -10.27 -19.76
CA PHE A 207 11.09 -9.98 -19.16
C PHE A 207 11.02 -8.50 -18.76
N PRO A 208 9.82 -7.91 -18.75
CA PRO A 208 9.62 -6.55 -18.27
C PRO A 208 9.88 -6.44 -16.75
N VAL A 209 10.28 -5.26 -16.30
CA VAL A 209 10.54 -4.96 -14.88
C VAL A 209 9.35 -4.21 -14.29
N ILE A 210 8.62 -4.82 -13.35
CA ILE A 210 7.51 -4.14 -12.67
C ILE A 210 8.07 -3.05 -11.77
N VAL A 211 7.60 -1.82 -11.98
CA VAL A 211 7.98 -0.65 -11.18
C VAL A 211 6.86 -0.18 -10.26
N SER A 212 5.62 -0.55 -10.57
CA SER A 212 4.46 -0.14 -9.80
C SER A 212 3.29 -1.08 -10.03
N THR A 213 2.50 -1.28 -8.98
CA THR A 213 1.28 -2.05 -9.00
C THR A 213 0.19 -1.31 -8.22
N ALA A 214 -1.08 -1.56 -8.54
CA ALA A 214 -2.21 -1.15 -7.71
C ALA A 214 -3.34 -2.17 -7.84
N LYS A 215 -3.97 -2.54 -6.73
CA LYS A 215 -5.12 -3.43 -6.77
C LYS A 215 -6.38 -2.63 -7.12
N VAL A 216 -7.14 -3.16 -8.08
CA VAL A 216 -8.41 -2.59 -8.55
C VAL A 216 -9.53 -3.49 -8.06
N ASN A 217 -10.25 -3.08 -7.03
CA ASN A 217 -11.38 -3.84 -6.51
C ASN A 217 -12.66 -3.38 -7.19
N HIS A 218 -13.39 -4.32 -7.78
CA HIS A 218 -14.66 -4.04 -8.43
C HIS A 218 -15.80 -3.93 -7.40
N HIS A 219 -16.89 -3.26 -7.78
CA HIS A 219 -18.07 -3.10 -6.92
C HIS A 219 -18.67 -4.41 -6.35
N LYS A 220 -18.48 -5.53 -7.06
CA LYS A 220 -18.94 -6.86 -6.61
C LYS A 220 -18.21 -7.33 -5.35
N GLU A 221 -17.04 -6.76 -5.08
CA GLU A 221 -16.19 -7.07 -3.94
C GLU A 221 -16.29 -6.00 -2.84
N ALA A 222 -17.30 -5.10 -2.92
CA ALA A 222 -17.41 -3.95 -2.01
C ALA A 222 -17.46 -4.33 -0.52
N ASP A 223 -17.98 -5.50 -0.18
CA ASP A 223 -18.01 -6.00 1.19
C ASP A 223 -16.60 -6.24 1.77
N ASN A 224 -15.60 -6.40 0.89
CA ASN A 224 -14.19 -6.61 1.25
C ASN A 224 -13.32 -5.38 0.97
N TRP A 225 -13.90 -4.24 0.60
CA TRP A 225 -13.13 -3.02 0.34
C TRP A 225 -12.49 -2.49 1.62
N LEU A 226 -11.22 -2.12 1.52
CA LEU A 226 -10.46 -1.54 2.62
C LEU A 226 -11.10 -0.24 3.12
N TYR A 227 -11.66 0.54 2.20
CA TYR A 227 -12.36 1.80 2.43
C TYR A 227 -13.46 1.67 3.49
N PHE A 228 -14.20 0.55 3.44
CA PHE A 228 -15.31 0.25 4.35
C PHE A 228 -14.92 -0.71 5.49
N SER A 229 -13.65 -1.10 5.57
CA SER A 229 -13.18 -1.98 6.66
C SER A 229 -13.29 -1.31 8.04
N PRO A 230 -13.44 -2.10 9.13
CA PRO A 230 -13.61 -1.56 10.47
C PRO A 230 -12.52 -0.57 10.90
N PHE A 231 -11.27 -0.75 10.47
CA PHE A 231 -10.16 0.15 10.79
C PHE A 231 -10.39 1.57 10.23
N PHE A 232 -10.95 1.68 9.03
CA PHE A 232 -11.21 2.95 8.35
C PHE A 232 -12.60 3.54 8.65
N GLN A 233 -13.41 2.89 9.49
CA GLN A 233 -14.80 3.28 9.80
C GLN A 233 -15.00 3.67 11.28
N THR A 234 -13.94 4.05 11.97
CA THR A 234 -13.97 4.45 13.38
C THR A 234 -14.41 5.91 13.58
N SER A 235 -14.70 6.29 14.82
CA SER A 235 -15.11 7.66 15.18
C SER A 235 -13.98 8.71 15.12
N CYS A 236 -12.72 8.30 14.92
CA CYS A 236 -11.60 9.24 14.80
C CYS A 236 -11.48 9.88 13.40
N TRP A 237 -12.31 9.47 12.44
CA TRP A 237 -12.38 10.06 11.10
C TRP A 237 -13.24 11.32 11.10
N THR A 238 -12.64 12.43 10.68
CA THR A 238 -13.32 13.72 10.55
C THR A 238 -13.83 13.92 9.13
N LEU A 239 -15.13 14.14 8.98
CA LEU A 239 -15.84 14.28 7.71
C LEU A 239 -15.61 15.67 7.07
N LEU A 240 -15.57 15.71 5.75
CA LEU A 240 -15.28 16.88 4.89
C LEU A 240 -16.18 16.87 3.65
N ASN A 241 -16.36 18.06 3.04
CA ASN A 241 -16.87 18.24 1.66
C ASN A 241 -18.17 17.47 1.27
N GLN A 242 -19.06 17.16 2.22
CA GLN A 242 -20.28 16.36 1.97
C GLN A 242 -21.12 16.88 0.80
N VAL A 243 -21.38 18.20 0.78
CA VAL A 243 -22.21 18.86 -0.23
C VAL A 243 -21.56 18.80 -1.61
N GLU A 244 -20.27 19.11 -1.68
CA GLU A 244 -19.52 19.10 -2.93
C GLU A 244 -19.43 17.68 -3.51
N MET A 245 -19.22 16.68 -2.64
CA MET A 245 -19.15 15.29 -3.05
C MET A 245 -20.46 14.79 -3.66
N GLN A 246 -21.59 15.06 -3.01
CA GLN A 246 -22.91 14.72 -3.54
C GLN A 246 -23.17 15.42 -4.86
N ARG A 247 -22.86 16.71 -4.96
CA ARG A 247 -23.01 17.49 -6.19
C ARG A 247 -22.25 16.86 -7.37
N GLN A 248 -20.99 16.46 -7.16
CA GLN A 248 -20.20 15.80 -8.22
C GLN A 248 -20.78 14.45 -8.62
N LEU A 249 -21.25 13.65 -7.66
CA LEU A 249 -21.84 12.34 -7.94
C LEU A 249 -23.20 12.45 -8.66
N VAL A 250 -24.02 13.46 -8.34
CA VAL A 250 -25.24 13.78 -9.09
C VAL A 250 -24.89 14.19 -10.53
N ASN A 251 -23.86 15.03 -10.72
CA ASN A 251 -23.41 15.43 -12.07
C ASN A 251 -22.89 14.27 -12.92
N LEU A 252 -22.52 13.14 -12.31
CA LEU A 252 -22.08 11.92 -12.98
C LEU A 252 -23.20 10.89 -13.15
N ASP A 253 -24.44 11.24 -12.78
CA ASP A 253 -25.60 10.36 -12.77
C ASP A 253 -25.41 9.12 -11.85
N LEU A 254 -24.53 9.23 -10.84
CA LEU A 254 -24.28 8.19 -9.85
C LEU A 254 -25.16 8.31 -8.61
N LEU A 255 -25.72 9.51 -8.36
CA LEU A 255 -26.70 9.76 -7.31
C LEU A 255 -27.92 10.49 -7.91
N CYS A 256 -29.10 10.22 -7.35
CA CYS A 256 -30.29 11.00 -7.69
C CYS A 256 -30.22 12.39 -7.03
N SER A 257 -30.64 13.44 -7.74
CA SER A 257 -30.67 14.81 -7.24
C SER A 257 -31.57 15.00 -6.00
N ASP A 258 -32.54 14.11 -5.82
CA ASP A 258 -33.55 14.22 -4.76
C ASP A 258 -33.09 13.54 -3.45
N ILE A 259 -31.94 12.85 -3.49
CA ILE A 259 -31.37 12.19 -2.31
C ILE A 259 -30.42 13.17 -1.61
N GLU A 260 -30.80 13.60 -0.42
CA GLU A 260 -29.92 14.35 0.47
C GLU A 260 -29.36 13.42 1.55
N ILE A 261 -28.03 13.24 1.52
CA ILE A 261 -27.30 12.45 2.51
C ILE A 261 -26.58 13.44 3.41
N SER A 262 -26.85 13.38 4.71
CA SER A 262 -26.11 14.19 5.68
C SER A 262 -25.91 13.38 6.94
N ASP A 263 -24.69 13.37 7.45
CA ASP A 263 -24.38 12.81 8.77
C ASP A 263 -23.19 13.58 9.36
N THR A 264 -23.00 13.46 10.68
CA THR A 264 -21.79 13.94 11.37
C THR A 264 -20.73 12.85 11.47
N SER A 265 -21.13 11.58 11.40
CA SER A 265 -20.25 10.44 11.36
C SER A 265 -19.76 10.18 9.94
N SER A 266 -18.44 10.20 9.73
CA SER A 266 -17.81 9.79 8.47
C SER A 266 -18.29 8.42 8.03
N ALA A 267 -18.31 7.44 8.95
CA ALA A 267 -18.72 6.08 8.61
C ALA A 267 -20.17 5.99 8.11
N LYS A 268 -21.11 6.61 8.82
CA LYS A 268 -22.53 6.59 8.42
C LYS A 268 -22.75 7.30 7.09
N PHE A 269 -22.14 8.47 6.91
CA PHE A 269 -22.23 9.22 5.66
C PHE A 269 -21.72 8.40 4.48
N GLU A 270 -20.52 7.82 4.59
CA GLU A 270 -19.87 7.07 3.52
C GLU A 270 -20.63 5.79 3.15
N ASN A 271 -21.14 5.06 4.15
CA ASN A 271 -21.97 3.90 3.90
C ASN A 271 -23.31 4.31 3.24
N ALA A 272 -23.96 5.36 3.72
CA ALA A 272 -25.18 5.87 3.09
C ALA A 272 -24.91 6.32 1.64
N LEU A 273 -23.79 6.99 1.38
CA LEU A 273 -23.36 7.38 0.04
C LEU A 273 -23.26 6.16 -0.87
N TRP A 274 -22.51 5.14 -0.47
CA TRP A 274 -22.36 3.90 -1.23
C TRP A 274 -23.69 3.20 -1.50
N GLN A 275 -24.57 3.12 -0.50
CA GLN A 275 -25.87 2.46 -0.65
C GLN A 275 -26.78 3.17 -1.66
N ASN A 276 -26.70 4.50 -1.74
CA ASN A 276 -27.50 5.31 -2.65
C ASN A 276 -26.90 5.47 -4.06
N ILE A 277 -25.66 5.00 -4.30
CA ILE A 277 -25.10 4.97 -5.65
C ILE A 277 -25.93 4.04 -6.54
N THR A 278 -26.45 4.59 -7.64
CA THR A 278 -27.39 3.92 -8.55
C THR A 278 -26.70 2.98 -9.53
N VAL A 279 -25.50 3.34 -9.99
CA VAL A 279 -24.73 2.59 -11.02
C VAL A 279 -23.38 2.14 -10.44
N LYS A 280 -23.43 1.20 -9.49
CA LYS A 280 -22.25 0.74 -8.72
C LYS A 280 -21.14 0.17 -9.60
N GLU A 281 -21.46 -0.38 -10.77
CA GLU A 281 -20.50 -0.90 -11.74
C GLU A 281 -19.56 0.16 -12.34
N LYS A 282 -19.90 1.45 -12.21
CA LYS A 282 -19.03 2.58 -12.58
C LYS A 282 -18.09 2.99 -11.45
N CYS A 283 -18.14 2.30 -10.32
CA CYS A 283 -17.28 2.53 -9.17
C CYS A 283 -16.31 1.35 -8.97
N CYS A 284 -15.09 1.70 -8.54
CA CYS A 284 -14.11 0.75 -8.03
C CYS A 284 -13.48 1.29 -6.75
N GLU A 285 -12.69 0.46 -6.08
CA GLU A 285 -11.74 0.90 -5.09
C GLU A 285 -10.32 0.67 -5.63
N ILE A 286 -9.44 1.66 -5.42
CA ILE A 286 -8.02 1.50 -5.70
C ILE A 286 -7.28 1.44 -4.37
N VAL A 287 -6.58 0.34 -4.14
CA VAL A 287 -5.74 0.14 -2.96
C VAL A 287 -4.33 -0.26 -3.36
N ARG A 288 -3.40 -0.06 -2.44
CA ARG A 288 -2.02 -0.55 -2.55
C ARG A 288 -1.31 -0.06 -3.83
N LEU A 289 -1.41 1.23 -4.16
CA LEU A 289 -0.58 1.82 -5.23
C LEU A 289 0.88 1.87 -4.77
N THR A 290 1.70 0.93 -5.25
CA THR A 290 3.13 0.82 -4.93
C THR A 290 4.00 1.47 -5.98
N VAL A 291 5.19 1.91 -5.58
CA VAL A 291 6.27 2.31 -6.50
C VAL A 291 7.60 1.81 -5.97
N SER A 292 8.40 1.22 -6.85
CA SER A 292 9.70 0.64 -6.53
C SER A 292 10.85 1.53 -7.00
N GLY A 293 12.03 1.34 -6.41
CA GLY A 293 13.27 2.02 -6.79
C GLY A 293 13.76 3.06 -5.79
N ASN A 294 14.81 3.79 -6.16
CA ASN A 294 15.31 4.90 -5.36
C ASN A 294 14.34 6.10 -5.37
N GLN A 295 14.61 7.10 -4.55
CA GLN A 295 13.71 8.25 -4.38
C GLN A 295 13.32 8.95 -5.71
N SER A 296 14.28 9.14 -6.62
CA SER A 296 14.01 9.77 -7.92
C SER A 296 13.12 8.90 -8.80
N GLN A 297 13.41 7.60 -8.84
CA GLN A 297 12.63 6.59 -9.57
C GLN A 297 11.21 6.47 -9.01
N LYS A 298 11.04 6.48 -7.69
CA LYS A 298 9.73 6.43 -7.03
C LYS A 298 8.86 7.62 -7.41
N ILE A 299 9.41 8.83 -7.42
CA ILE A 299 8.63 10.03 -7.81
C ILE A 299 8.20 9.95 -9.28
N PHE A 300 9.09 9.52 -10.18
CA PHE A 300 8.76 9.34 -11.60
C PHE A 300 7.71 8.25 -11.80
N SER A 301 7.93 7.07 -11.22
CA SER A 301 7.00 5.94 -11.30
C SER A 301 5.65 6.31 -10.70
N LEU A 302 5.61 7.08 -9.60
CA LEU A 302 4.36 7.52 -8.98
C LEU A 302 3.55 8.41 -9.91
N TYR A 303 4.22 9.39 -10.55
CA TYR A 303 3.61 10.22 -11.59
C TYR A 303 3.05 9.36 -12.73
N LEU A 304 3.89 8.49 -13.31
CA LEU A 304 3.54 7.74 -14.50
C LEU A 304 2.43 6.71 -14.19
N SER A 305 2.49 6.06 -13.03
CA SER A 305 1.45 5.13 -12.58
C SER A 305 0.11 5.82 -12.41
N GLN A 306 0.06 7.01 -11.80
CA GLN A 306 -1.20 7.76 -11.73
C GLN A 306 -1.74 8.06 -13.13
N LYS A 307 -0.89 8.53 -14.04
CA LYS A 307 -1.27 8.88 -15.41
C LYS A 307 -1.82 7.68 -16.18
N ARG A 308 -1.08 6.56 -16.18
CA ARG A 308 -1.44 5.33 -16.90
C ARG A 308 -2.64 4.62 -16.25
N LEU A 309 -2.68 4.54 -14.92
CA LEU A 309 -3.82 3.95 -14.20
C LEU A 309 -5.11 4.70 -14.51
N MET A 310 -5.13 6.04 -14.46
CA MET A 310 -6.35 6.79 -14.77
C MET A 310 -6.82 6.56 -16.21
N ALA A 311 -5.90 6.51 -17.16
CA ALA A 311 -6.22 6.19 -18.55
C ALA A 311 -6.80 4.77 -18.69
N GLN A 312 -6.29 3.79 -17.95
CA GLN A 312 -6.83 2.42 -17.95
C GLN A 312 -8.22 2.35 -17.30
N LEU A 313 -8.43 3.03 -16.16
CA LEU A 313 -9.73 3.07 -15.50
C LEU A 313 -10.79 3.76 -16.37
N GLU A 314 -10.42 4.81 -17.11
CA GLU A 314 -11.30 5.47 -18.07
C GLU A 314 -11.68 4.52 -19.23
N LYS A 315 -10.70 3.77 -19.78
CA LYS A 315 -10.96 2.73 -20.80
C LYS A 315 -11.90 1.62 -20.30
N LEU A 316 -11.77 1.24 -19.02
CA LEU A 316 -12.66 0.29 -18.35
C LEU A 316 -14.03 0.89 -17.98
N CYS A 317 -14.30 2.12 -18.39
CA CYS A 317 -15.54 2.85 -18.14
C CYS A 317 -15.85 3.12 -16.66
N PHE A 318 -14.85 3.14 -15.77
CA PHE A 318 -15.03 3.62 -14.41
C PHE A 318 -15.17 5.14 -14.40
N GLN A 319 -16.04 5.65 -13.53
CA GLN A 319 -16.25 7.08 -13.33
C GLN A 319 -15.65 7.57 -12.01
N VAL A 320 -15.70 6.73 -10.98
CA VAL A 320 -15.23 7.07 -9.64
C VAL A 320 -14.41 5.92 -9.05
N ALA A 321 -13.30 6.26 -8.37
CA ALA A 321 -12.57 5.33 -7.52
C ALA A 321 -12.57 5.80 -6.07
N PHE A 322 -12.92 4.89 -5.16
CA PHE A 322 -12.76 5.04 -3.72
C PHE A 322 -11.29 4.80 -3.35
N VAL A 323 -10.70 5.73 -2.60
CA VAL A 323 -9.27 5.70 -2.27
C VAL A 323 -8.99 6.14 -0.84
N VAL A 324 -7.97 5.51 -0.24
CA VAL A 324 -7.37 5.92 1.04
C VAL A 324 -5.91 6.29 0.77
N ILE A 325 -5.52 7.53 1.09
CA ILE A 325 -4.22 8.09 0.71
C ILE A 325 -3.56 8.77 1.90
N GLU A 326 -2.35 8.31 2.25
CA GLU A 326 -1.44 9.00 3.18
C GLU A 326 -0.25 9.64 2.44
N GLN A 327 -0.01 9.28 1.17
CA GLN A 327 1.16 9.73 0.41
C GLN A 327 1.10 11.25 0.08
N PRO A 328 1.93 12.10 0.74
CA PRO A 328 1.86 13.55 0.58
C PRO A 328 2.07 14.02 -0.87
N LEU A 329 2.94 13.40 -1.67
CA LEU A 329 3.18 13.83 -3.05
C LEU A 329 1.92 13.75 -3.92
N MET A 330 1.11 12.71 -3.75
CA MET A 330 -0.16 12.56 -4.48
C MET A 330 -1.17 13.60 -4.02
N ILE A 331 -1.35 13.73 -2.71
CA ILE A 331 -2.32 14.67 -2.11
C ILE A 331 -2.02 16.11 -2.55
N GLN A 332 -0.74 16.50 -2.55
CA GLN A 332 -0.33 17.86 -2.90
C GLN A 332 -0.41 18.12 -4.41
N TYR A 333 -0.15 17.10 -5.24
CA TYR A 333 -0.44 17.19 -6.67
C TYR A 333 -1.94 17.43 -6.90
N TYR A 334 -2.81 16.62 -6.29
CA TYR A 334 -4.25 16.76 -6.48
C TYR A 334 -4.79 18.12 -6.00
N GLN A 335 -4.25 18.66 -4.92
CA GLN A 335 -4.59 20.02 -4.46
C GLN A 335 -4.12 21.12 -5.42
N SER A 336 -3.14 20.85 -6.29
CA SER A 336 -2.76 21.80 -7.34
C SER A 336 -3.73 21.82 -8.52
N LEU A 337 -4.63 20.83 -8.62
CA LEU A 337 -5.61 20.73 -9.69
C LEU A 337 -6.86 21.56 -9.36
N THR A 338 -7.36 22.31 -10.33
CA THR A 338 -8.55 23.17 -10.19
C THR A 338 -9.84 22.53 -10.69
N ASN A 339 -9.76 21.32 -11.25
CA ASN A 339 -10.85 20.67 -11.96
C ASN A 339 -11.67 19.69 -11.09
N GLY A 340 -11.47 19.66 -9.77
CA GLY A 340 -12.20 18.76 -8.87
C GLY A 340 -11.85 17.29 -9.06
N ALA A 341 -10.70 16.94 -9.64
CA ALA A 341 -10.30 15.56 -9.95
C ALA A 341 -10.18 14.63 -8.73
N TYR A 342 -10.00 15.20 -7.53
CA TYR A 342 -10.00 14.47 -6.28
C TYR A 342 -10.73 15.28 -5.21
N LEU A 343 -11.67 14.63 -4.52
CA LEU A 343 -12.31 15.20 -3.35
C LEU A 343 -12.04 14.35 -2.12
N LYS A 344 -11.53 15.02 -1.08
CA LYS A 344 -11.37 14.46 0.25
C LYS A 344 -12.76 14.34 0.89
N MET A 345 -13.11 13.14 1.35
CA MET A 345 -14.35 12.87 2.07
C MET A 345 -14.10 12.92 3.58
N SER A 346 -13.01 12.36 4.07
CA SER A 346 -12.70 12.41 5.50
C SER A 346 -11.21 12.22 5.75
N TYR A 347 -10.76 12.53 6.97
CA TYR A 347 -9.34 12.39 7.34
C TYR A 347 -9.15 11.92 8.77
N CYS A 348 -7.99 11.30 9.03
CA CYS A 348 -7.54 10.90 10.36
C CYS A 348 -6.00 10.83 10.43
N HIS A 349 -5.43 11.05 11.61
CA HIS A 349 -4.00 10.83 11.90
C HIS A 349 -3.79 9.43 12.50
N VAL A 350 -3.89 8.42 11.64
CA VAL A 350 -3.78 6.99 12.02
C VAL A 350 -2.34 6.57 12.35
N SER A 351 -1.35 7.27 11.79
CA SER A 351 0.08 7.09 12.02
C SER A 351 0.68 8.33 12.69
N ASP A 352 1.90 8.19 13.22
CA ASP A 352 2.68 9.31 13.74
C ASP A 352 3.65 9.89 12.68
N SER A 353 3.38 9.64 11.39
CA SER A 353 4.13 10.23 10.26
C SER A 353 3.96 11.74 10.15
N GLY A 354 2.99 12.28 10.90
CA GLY A 354 2.57 13.67 10.89
C GLY A 354 1.62 14.01 9.74
N PHE A 355 1.57 13.21 8.69
CA PHE A 355 0.61 13.40 7.60
C PHE A 355 -0.75 12.83 7.98
N ALA A 356 -1.81 13.53 7.60
CA ALA A 356 -3.16 12.97 7.71
C ALA A 356 -3.36 11.94 6.60
N THR A 357 -4.00 10.82 6.95
CA THR A 357 -4.57 9.90 5.96
C THR A 357 -5.94 10.42 5.54
N TYR A 358 -6.20 10.45 4.24
CA TYR A 358 -7.46 10.91 3.67
C TYR A 358 -8.20 9.77 2.99
N LYS A 359 -9.48 9.64 3.31
CA LYS A 359 -10.44 8.91 2.48
C LYS A 359 -11.06 9.88 1.49
N GLY A 360 -11.23 9.46 0.24
CA GLY A 360 -11.83 10.33 -0.77
C GLY A 360 -12.18 9.60 -2.06
N LEU A 361 -12.55 10.39 -3.06
CA LEU A 361 -12.94 9.90 -4.38
C LEU A 361 -12.03 10.50 -5.44
N TRP A 362 -11.46 9.66 -6.30
CA TRP A 362 -10.97 10.09 -7.60
C TRP A 362 -12.12 10.14 -8.59
N PHE A 363 -12.23 11.26 -9.29
CA PHE A 363 -13.10 11.40 -10.45
C PHE A 363 -12.26 11.07 -11.68
N ILE A 364 -12.47 9.88 -12.25
CA ILE A 364 -11.55 9.24 -13.17
C ILE A 364 -11.29 10.09 -14.41
N LYS A 365 -12.35 10.55 -15.08
CA LYS A 365 -12.22 11.36 -16.29
C LYS A 365 -11.52 12.71 -16.05
N PRO A 366 -11.93 13.55 -15.07
CA PRO A 366 -11.19 14.76 -14.74
C PRO A 366 -9.71 14.51 -14.39
N LEU A 367 -9.42 13.45 -13.64
CA LEU A 367 -8.04 13.15 -13.23
C LEU A 367 -7.20 12.64 -14.41
N SER A 368 -7.77 11.78 -15.26
CA SER A 368 -7.17 11.29 -16.51
C SER A 368 -6.80 12.44 -17.43
N GLN A 369 -7.72 13.37 -17.67
CA GLN A 369 -7.48 14.56 -18.48
C GLN A 369 -6.32 15.40 -17.93
N ALA A 370 -6.36 15.75 -16.64
CA ALA A 370 -5.31 16.53 -16.00
C ALA A 370 -3.93 15.85 -16.07
N LEU A 371 -3.86 14.53 -15.91
CA LEU A 371 -2.60 13.78 -15.98
C LEU A 371 -2.11 13.58 -17.43
N SER A 372 -3.01 13.48 -18.40
CA SER A 372 -2.66 13.29 -19.82
C SER A 372 -1.89 14.50 -20.37
N GLU A 373 -2.27 15.71 -19.97
CA GLU A 373 -1.66 16.99 -20.37
C GLU A 373 -0.44 17.36 -19.50
N CYS A 374 -0.24 16.66 -18.38
CA CYS A 374 0.81 16.95 -17.43
C CYS A 374 2.10 16.18 -17.78
N SER A 375 3.21 16.90 -17.98
CA SER A 375 4.54 16.30 -18.07
C SER A 375 5.10 15.99 -16.67
N TYR A 376 6.05 15.05 -16.59
CA TYR A 376 6.76 14.75 -15.33
C TYR A 376 7.35 16.01 -14.65
N ARG A 377 7.91 16.92 -15.45
CA ARG A 377 8.45 18.20 -14.94
C ARG A 377 7.37 19.05 -14.29
N ASN A 378 6.22 19.19 -14.95
CA ASN A 378 5.11 19.99 -14.43
C ASN A 378 4.52 19.35 -13.17
N TYR A 379 4.35 18.03 -13.16
CA TYR A 379 3.94 17.26 -11.99
C TYR A 379 4.81 17.61 -10.79
N LYS A 380 6.15 17.47 -10.94
CA LYS A 380 7.10 17.74 -9.87
C LYS A 380 7.05 19.18 -9.37
N VAL A 381 6.97 20.16 -10.28
CA VAL A 381 6.91 21.59 -9.93
C VAL A 381 5.62 21.90 -9.15
N SER A 382 4.46 21.45 -9.63
CA SER A 382 3.18 21.68 -8.97
C SER A 382 3.14 21.05 -7.58
N THR A 383 3.59 19.80 -7.45
CA THR A 383 3.62 19.08 -6.17
C THR A 383 4.54 19.76 -5.15
N ILE A 384 5.78 20.11 -5.54
CA ILE A 384 6.74 20.74 -4.64
C ILE A 384 6.27 22.15 -4.23
N THR A 385 5.64 22.88 -5.14
CA THR A 385 5.10 24.21 -4.84
C THR A 385 4.02 24.12 -3.76
N GLN A 386 3.08 23.19 -3.90
CA GLN A 386 2.04 22.99 -2.90
C GLN A 386 2.59 22.49 -1.55
N LEU A 387 3.57 21.56 -1.58
CA LEU A 387 4.26 21.13 -0.37
C LEU A 387 4.90 22.30 0.40
N LYS A 388 5.54 23.25 -0.31
CA LYS A 388 6.12 24.43 0.32
C LYS A 388 5.05 25.34 0.93
N GLN A 389 3.96 25.58 0.21
CA GLN A 389 2.84 26.40 0.72
C GLN A 389 2.23 25.78 1.98
N HIS A 390 2.01 24.47 1.98
CA HIS A 390 1.52 23.72 3.14
C HIS A 390 2.45 23.86 4.36
N ARG A 391 3.78 23.80 4.15
CA ARG A 391 4.77 24.01 5.22
C ARG A 391 4.76 25.44 5.77
N HIS A 392 4.60 26.45 4.91
CA HIS A 392 4.57 27.85 5.32
C HIS A 392 3.30 28.25 6.10
N GLN A 393 2.21 27.50 5.98
CA GLN A 393 0.95 27.74 6.70
C GLN A 393 0.94 27.20 8.14
N GLY A 394 2.09 26.82 8.71
CA GLY A 394 2.21 26.48 10.13
C GLY A 394 1.85 25.05 10.51
N GLN A 395 1.75 24.14 9.53
CA GLN A 395 1.77 22.69 9.77
C GLN A 395 3.20 22.19 9.58
N GLU A 396 4.03 22.37 10.61
CA GLU A 396 5.41 21.87 10.64
C GLU A 396 5.41 20.34 10.57
N LEU A 397 6.14 19.79 9.60
CA LEU A 397 6.75 18.46 9.75
C LEU A 397 8.19 18.48 9.25
N GLN A 398 9.02 17.86 10.08
CA GLN A 398 10.44 17.66 9.86
C GLN A 398 10.70 16.62 8.76
N TYR A 399 11.69 16.96 7.94
CA TYR A 399 12.48 16.20 6.98
C TYR A 399 12.01 16.01 5.54
N ALA A 400 13.03 16.15 4.69
CA ALA A 400 13.18 15.92 3.27
C ALA A 400 14.21 14.82 3.08
#